data_AF-A0A957KKX9-F1
#
_entry.id   AF-A0A957KKX9-F1
#
_cell.length_a   1.000
_cell.length_b   1.000
_cell.length_c   1.000
_cell.angle_alpha   90.00
_cell.angle_beta   90.00
_cell.angle_gamma   90.00
#
_symmetry.space_group_name_H-M   'P 1'
#
loop_
_entity.id
_entity.type
_entity.pdbx_description
1 polymer ?
#
loop_
_entity_poly.entity_id
_entity_poly.type
_entity_poly.pdbx_seq_one_letter_code
_entity_poly.pdbx_strand_id
1 'polypeptide(L)' 'MDSVDTVLAFSRSFVWRSQRPVVTYVDRIYRTGVSLSQKAMSQLEQRFDRLAGLEKWFVTIKPLPI' A
#
# COMPACT_ATOMS: atom_id res chain seq x y z
N MET A 1 -11.17 2.07 -27.21
CA MET A 1 -10.92 3.27 -26.38
C MET A 1 -10.44 2.76 -25.04
N ASP A 2 -9.26 2.13 -25.00
CA ASP A 2 -8.86 1.26 -23.87
C ASP A 2 -7.35 1.35 -23.65
N SER A 3 -6.81 2.56 -23.78
CA SER A 3 -5.39 2.79 -23.55
C SER A 3 -5.18 3.07 -22.07
N VAL A 4 -4.25 2.34 -21.44
CA VAL A 4 -3.82 2.51 -20.04
C VAL A 4 -3.48 3.98 -19.73
N ASP A 5 -2.94 4.69 -20.72
CA ASP A 5 -2.69 6.14 -20.67
C ASP A 5 -3.94 6.97 -20.35
N THR A 6 -5.06 6.68 -21.01
CA THR A 6 -6.32 7.39 -20.79
C THR A 6 -6.84 7.18 -19.35
N VAL A 7 -6.77 5.95 -18.85
CA VAL A 7 -7.18 5.62 -17.47
C VAL A 7 -6.28 6.30 -16.44
N LEU A 8 -4.97 6.37 -16.70
CA LEU A 8 -4.01 7.08 -15.86
C LEU A 8 -4.27 8.59 -15.86
N ALA A 9 -4.58 9.18 -17.02
CA ALA A 9 -4.90 10.60 -17.16
C ALA A 9 -6.15 10.96 -16.35
N PHE A 10 -7.22 10.15 -16.42
CA PHE A 10 -8.42 10.34 -15.61
C PHE A 10 -8.14 10.19 -14.11
N SER A 11 -7.39 9.15 -13.73
CA SER A 11 -7.04 8.91 -12.33
C SER A 11 -6.23 10.05 -11.72
N ARG A 12 -5.33 10.68 -12.48
CA ARG A 12 -4.52 11.83 -12.05
C ARG A 12 -5.31 13.14 -12.00
N SER A 13 -6.31 13.28 -12.86
CA SER A 13 -7.13 14.49 -12.97
C SER A 13 -8.28 14.51 -11.97
N PHE A 14 -8.62 13.36 -11.38
CA PHE A 14 -9.64 13.26 -10.34
C PHE A 14 -9.21 14.05 -9.09
N VAL A 15 -10.11 14.87 -8.54
CA VAL A 15 -9.88 15.61 -7.30
C VAL A 15 -11.01 15.27 -6.34
N TRP A 16 -10.67 14.64 -5.22
CA TRP A 16 -11.63 14.34 -4.17
C TRP A 16 -11.37 15.26 -2.98
N ARG A 17 -12.37 16.05 -2.57
CA ARG A 17 -12.27 16.99 -1.43
C ARG A 17 -11.01 17.88 -1.48
N SER A 18 -10.75 18.49 -2.64
CA SER A 18 -9.55 19.31 -2.93
C SER A 18 -8.20 18.59 -2.82
N GLN A 19 -8.19 17.27 -2.63
CA GLN A 19 -6.97 16.46 -2.64
C GLN A 19 -6.83 15.73 -3.98
N ARG A 20 -5.65 15.90 -4.58
CA ARG A 20 -5.24 15.18 -5.79
C ARG A 20 -4.68 13.82 -5.38
N PRO A 21 -5.14 12.71 -5.98
CA PRO A 21 -4.60 11.39 -5.73
C PRO A 21 -3.18 11.29 -6.31
N VAL A 22 -2.28 10.66 -5.56
CA VAL A 22 -0.94 10.30 -6.05
C VAL A 22 -1.07 8.98 -6.81
N VAL A 23 -0.96 9.03 -8.14
CA VAL A 23 -1.13 7.85 -9.01
C VAL A 23 0.23 7.41 -9.55
N THR A 24 0.67 6.23 -9.11
CA THR A 24 1.89 5.57 -9.59
C THR A 24 1.52 4.38 -10.46
N TYR A 25 1.91 4.40 -11.73
CA TYR A 25 1.75 3.26 -12.62
C TYR A 25 2.86 2.23 -12.34
N VAL A 26 2.48 1.00 -12.02
CA VAL A 26 3.42 -0.09 -11.75
C VAL A 26 3.31 -1.11 -12.87
N ASP A 27 4.17 -0.97 -13.87
CA ASP A 27 4.28 -1.88 -15.01
C ASP A 27 5.10 -3.15 -14.72
N ARG A 28 5.74 -3.19 -13.54
CA ARG A 28 6.69 -4.26 -13.22
C ARG A 28 5.97 -5.56 -12.92
N ILE A 29 6.41 -6.62 -13.59
CA ILE A 29 6.05 -8.00 -13.27
C ILE A 29 6.51 -8.29 -11.84
N TYR A 30 5.54 -8.51 -10.96
CA TYR A 30 5.82 -8.92 -9.59
C TYR A 30 6.39 -10.34 -9.61
N ARG A 31 7.69 -10.48 -9.34
CA ARG A 31 8.32 -11.79 -9.27
C ARG A 31 7.77 -12.54 -8.06
N THR A 32 7.17 -13.70 -8.30
CA THR A 32 6.69 -14.59 -7.23
C THR A 32 7.85 -15.01 -6.33
N GLY A 33 7.70 -14.86 -5.02
CA GLY A 33 8.71 -15.27 -4.04
C GLY A 33 9.55 -14.15 -3.44
N VAL A 34 9.24 -12.88 -3.71
CA VAL A 34 9.85 -11.75 -2.97
C VAL A 34 9.34 -11.77 -1.53
N SER A 35 10.09 -12.42 -0.65
CA SER A 35 9.84 -12.41 0.78
C SER A 35 10.44 -11.16 1.40
N LEU A 36 9.70 -10.53 2.31
CA LEU A 36 10.20 -9.38 3.05
C LEU A 36 11.38 -9.82 3.93
N SER A 37 12.52 -9.13 3.83
CA SER A 37 13.67 -9.39 4.71
C SER A 37 13.27 -9.19 6.17
N GLN A 38 13.81 -10.01 7.08
CA GLN A 38 13.46 -9.98 8.51
C GLN A 38 13.68 -8.60 9.16
N LYS A 39 14.69 -7.85 8.70
CA LYS A 39 14.94 -6.47 9.11
C LYS A 39 13.77 -5.53 8.78
N ALA A 40 13.22 -5.64 7.56
CA ALA A 40 12.09 -4.83 7.14
C ALA A 40 10.78 -5.29 7.82
N MET A 41 10.65 -6.60 8.08
CA MET A 41 9.53 -7.16 8.83
C MET A 41 9.49 -6.64 10.27
N SER A 42 10.65 -6.59 10.95
CA SER A 42 10.77 -6.07 12.32
C SER A 42 10.38 -4.58 12.43
N GLN A 43 10.71 -3.75 11.43
CA GLN A 43 10.25 -2.36 11.40
C GLN A 43 8.74 -2.24 11.23
N LEU A 44 8.11 -3.16 10.49
CA LEU A 44 6.66 -3.20 10.35
C LEU A 44 5.98 -3.75 11.61
N GLU A 45 6.57 -4.72 12.29
CA GLU A 45 6.05 -5.26 13.56
C GLU A 45 5.90 -4.20 14.65
N GLN A 46 6.80 -3.21 14.69
CA GLN A 46 6.65 -2.06 15.61
C GLN A 46 5.37 -1.25 15.37
N ARG A 47 4.77 -1.35 14.18
CA ARG A 47 3.54 -0.66 13.79
C ARG A 47 2.30 -1.53 13.90
N PHE A 48 2.48 -2.85 14.05
CA PHE A 48 1.39 -3.82 14.11
C PHE A 48 0.94 -4.01 15.55
N ASP A 49 -0.26 -3.53 15.84
CA ASP A 49 -0.95 -3.79 17.09
C ASP A 49 -1.72 -5.12 16.91
N ARG A 50 -1.22 -6.19 17.54
CA ARG A 50 -1.84 -7.52 17.52
C ARG A 50 -2.84 -7.62 18.67
N LEU A 51 -4.09 -7.94 18.34
CA LEU A 51 -5.13 -8.17 19.35
C LEU A 51 -4.93 -9.55 19.97
N ALA A 52 -4.66 -9.59 21.27
CA ALA A 52 -4.54 -10.83 22.01
C ALA A 52 -5.89 -11.57 22.02
N GLY A 53 -5.92 -12.82 21.57
CA GLY A 53 -7.13 -13.65 21.48
C GLY A 53 -7.63 -13.90 20.05
N LEU A 54 -7.02 -13.30 19.03
CA LEU A 54 -7.31 -13.59 17.61
C LEU A 54 -6.09 -14.16 16.88
N GLU A 55 -6.34 -14.65 15.67
CA GLU A 55 -5.32 -15.23 14.80
C GLU A 55 -4.29 -14.18 14.35
N LYS A 56 -3.07 -14.63 14.02
CA LYS A 56 -1.88 -13.80 13.76
C LYS A 56 -2.02 -12.72 12.67
N TRP A 57 -3.07 -12.80 11.84
CA TRP A 57 -3.37 -11.86 10.76
C TRP A 57 -4.29 -10.71 11.19
N PHE A 58 -4.87 -10.77 12.38
CA PHE A 58 -5.65 -9.65 12.95
C PHE A 58 -4.71 -8.62 13.55
N VAL A 59 -4.27 -7.69 12.70
CA VAL A 59 -3.36 -6.60 13.06
C VAL A 59 -3.97 -5.25 12.72
N THR A 60 -3.90 -4.30 13.65
CA THR A 60 -4.21 -2.90 13.38
C THR A 60 -2.92 -2.18 13.01
N ILE A 61 -2.87 -1.58 11.82
CA ILE A 61 -1.71 -0.82 11.34
C ILE A 61 -1.88 0.64 11.73
N LYS A 62 -1.19 1.09 12.77
CA LYS A 62 -1.21 2.50 13.17
C LYS A 62 -0.20 3.32 12.33
N PRO A 63 -0.53 4.55 11.93
CA PRO A 63 0.46 5.48 11.39
C PRO A 63 1.44 5.84 12.50
N LEU A 64 2.74 5.83 12.20
CA LEU A 64 3.74 6.35 13.15
C LEU A 64 3.59 7.88 13.18
N PRO A 65 3.62 8.53 14.36
CA PRO A 65 3.74 9.97 14.44
C PRO A 65 5.08 10.38 13.80
N ILE A 66 5.02 11.38 12.91
CA ILE A 66 6.19 11.95 12.23
C ILE A 66 7.04 12.80 13.18
#